data_AF-A0A073JXS2-F1
#
_entry.id   AF-A0A073JXS2-F1
#
_cell.length_a   1.000
_cell.length_b   1.000
_cell.length_c   1.000
_cell.angle_alpha   90.00
_cell.angle_beta   90.00
_cell.angle_gamma   90.00
#
_symmetry.space_group_name_H-M   'P 1'
#
loop_
_entity.id
_entity.type
_entity.pdbx_description
1 polymer ?
#
loop_
_entity_poly.entity_id
_entity_poly.type
_entity_poly.pdbx_seq_one_letter_code
_entity_poly.pdbx_strand_id
1 'polypeptide(L)'
;MKKIAIIGSGGSGKSTLAKHLGETLHMNVYHLDALFWKPNWVETPKEEQRRVQYELVKKEEWIFDGNYSGTMDIRLQAADTIIFLDIPRMICISRAVKRVLQYRNQTRPDMGEGCEERFSLQFLQWIWGYPKTKKPGILKKLEELSGEKEIIIFRSSREVREFLESVEKK
;
A
#
# COMPACT_ATOMS: atom_id res chain seq x y z
N MET A 1 -9.15 14.95 4.67
CA MET A 1 -8.45 13.79 4.11
C MET A 1 -9.05 13.50 2.75
N LYS A 2 -8.36 13.88 1.67
CA LYS A 2 -8.80 13.72 0.28
C LYS A 2 -7.75 13.05 -0.60
N LYS A 3 -6.48 13.07 -0.23
CA LYS A 3 -5.38 12.49 -1.02
C LYS A 3 -4.53 11.61 -0.12
N ILE A 4 -4.90 10.33 -0.03
CA ILE A 4 -4.36 9.40 0.96
C ILE A 4 -3.32 8.48 0.31
N ALA A 5 -2.07 8.53 0.79
CA ALA A 5 -1.05 7.56 0.39
C ALA A 5 -0.85 6.50 1.49
N ILE A 6 -1.13 5.24 1.18
CA ILE A 6 -0.98 4.11 2.10
C ILE A 6 0.26 3.28 1.72
N ILE A 7 1.23 3.24 2.63
CA ILE A 7 2.53 2.57 2.45
C ILE A 7 2.80 1.57 3.56
N GLY A 8 3.74 0.65 3.35
CA GLY A 8 3.97 -0.48 4.26
C GLY A 8 4.36 -1.79 3.57
N SER A 9 4.85 -2.72 4.38
CA SER A 9 5.32 -4.03 3.90
C SER A 9 4.20 -4.88 3.27
N GLY A 10 4.60 -5.94 2.58
CA GLY A 10 3.69 -6.96 2.07
C GLY A 10 3.06 -7.70 3.25
N GLY A 11 1.75 -7.91 3.20
CA GLY A 11 1.02 -8.52 4.33
C GLY A 11 0.75 -7.59 5.51
N SER A 12 1.11 -6.29 5.44
CA SER A 12 0.80 -5.35 6.52
C SER A 12 -0.68 -4.99 6.65
N GLY A 13 -1.47 -5.21 5.59
CA GLY A 13 -2.92 -4.93 5.56
C GLY A 13 -3.32 -3.69 4.76
N LYS A 14 -2.42 -3.13 3.93
CA LYS A 14 -2.69 -1.91 3.15
C LYS A 14 -3.92 -2.03 2.27
N SER A 15 -4.02 -3.08 1.44
CA SER A 15 -5.16 -3.25 0.53
C SER A 15 -6.49 -3.33 1.30
N THR A 16 -6.49 -3.97 2.47
CA THR A 16 -7.67 -4.04 3.34
C THR A 16 -8.05 -2.67 3.88
N LEU A 17 -7.07 -1.91 4.40
CA LEU A 17 -7.29 -0.56 4.88
C LEU A 17 -7.76 0.38 3.76
N ALA A 18 -7.12 0.31 2.59
CA ALA A 18 -7.43 1.12 1.43
C ALA A 18 -8.85 0.87 0.94
N LYS A 19 -9.26 -0.40 0.84
CA LYS A 19 -10.63 -0.80 0.46
C LYS A 19 -11.65 -0.22 1.44
N HIS A 20 -11.43 -0.43 2.74
CA HIS A 20 -12.35 0.06 3.78
C HIS A 20 -12.48 1.59 3.73
N LEU A 21 -11.36 2.31 3.66
CA LEU A 21 -11.38 3.77 3.53
C LEU A 21 -12.06 4.23 2.23
N GLY A 22 -11.86 3.52 1.12
CA GLY A 22 -12.53 3.83 -0.14
C GLY A 22 -14.05 3.70 -0.05
N GLU A 23 -14.52 2.65 0.64
CA GLU A 23 -15.95 2.42 0.90
C GLU A 23 -16.52 3.49 1.85
N THR A 24 -15.84 3.78 2.97
CA THR A 24 -16.30 4.76 3.98
C THR A 24 -16.27 6.20 3.48
N LEU A 25 -15.22 6.59 2.75
CA LEU A 25 -15.04 7.97 2.26
C LEU A 25 -15.61 8.19 0.86
N HIS A 26 -16.16 7.14 0.23
CA HIS A 26 -16.62 7.15 -1.16
C HIS A 26 -15.54 7.61 -2.16
N MET A 27 -14.30 7.16 -1.95
CA MET A 27 -13.13 7.56 -2.74
C MET A 27 -12.60 6.42 -3.61
N ASN A 28 -12.05 6.79 -4.77
CA ASN A 28 -11.39 5.83 -5.66
C ASN A 28 -10.09 5.29 -5.06
N VAL A 29 -9.97 3.97 -5.01
CA VAL A 29 -8.77 3.26 -4.55
C VAL A 29 -7.96 2.78 -5.74
N TYR A 30 -6.71 3.21 -5.82
CA TYR A 30 -5.73 2.79 -6.81
C TYR A 30 -4.72 1.83 -6.16
N HIS A 31 -4.96 0.53 -6.31
CA HIS A 31 -4.00 -0.50 -5.94
C HIS A 31 -2.88 -0.52 -6.99
N LEU A 32 -1.66 -0.16 -6.60
CA LEU A 32 -0.52 -0.09 -7.52
C LEU A 32 -0.17 -1.45 -8.12
N ASP A 33 -0.37 -2.53 -7.35
CA ASP A 33 -0.18 -3.88 -7.86
C ASP A 33 -1.17 -4.21 -8.99
N ALA A 34 -2.42 -3.74 -8.92
CA ALA A 34 -3.39 -3.89 -10.00
C ALA A 34 -3.06 -3.04 -11.24
N LEU A 35 -2.45 -1.87 -11.04
CA LEU A 35 -2.09 -0.98 -12.14
C LEU A 35 -0.81 -1.40 -12.87
N PHE A 36 0.16 -1.99 -12.17
CA PHE A 36 1.50 -2.18 -12.72
C PHE A 36 1.86 -3.63 -13.06
N TRP A 37 1.12 -4.61 -12.57
CA TRP A 37 1.28 -5.99 -13.01
C TRP A 37 0.30 -6.32 -14.13
N LYS A 38 0.85 -6.58 -15.32
CA LYS A 38 0.11 -7.12 -16.47
C LYS A 38 0.00 -8.66 -16.34
N PRO A 39 -0.94 -9.32 -17.06
CA PRO A 39 -1.10 -10.77 -17.02
C PRO A 39 0.23 -11.51 -17.14
N ASN A 40 0.35 -12.65 -16.44
CA ASN A 40 1.60 -13.42 -16.32
C ASN A 40 2.74 -12.74 -15.54
N TRP A 41 2.42 -11.78 -14.67
CA TRP A 41 3.40 -11.07 -13.84
C TRP A 41 4.41 -10.25 -14.66
N VAL A 42 3.95 -9.65 -15.76
CA VAL A 42 4.76 -8.75 -16.56
C VAL A 42 4.71 -7.36 -15.92
N GLU A 43 5.85 -6.89 -15.42
CA GLU A 43 5.95 -5.55 -14.81
C GLU A 43 5.81 -4.47 -15.89
N THR A 44 4.96 -3.49 -15.61
CA THR A 44 4.82 -2.28 -16.43
C THR A 44 6.12 -1.48 -16.40
N PRO A 45 6.64 -0.99 -17.55
CA PRO A 45 7.87 -0.19 -17.57
C PRO A 45 7.82 1.01 -16.62
N LYS A 46 8.95 1.34 -15.97
CA LYS A 46 8.98 2.40 -14.95
C LYS A 46 8.52 3.77 -15.45
N GLU A 47 8.81 4.12 -16.70
CA GLU A 47 8.34 5.38 -17.29
C GLU A 47 6.82 5.42 -17.42
N GLU A 48 6.19 4.29 -17.78
CA GLU A 48 4.73 4.15 -17.80
C GLU A 48 4.16 4.22 -16.37
N GLN A 49 4.78 3.55 -15.40
CA GLN A 49 4.38 3.65 -13.98
C GLN A 49 4.41 5.10 -13.46
N ARG A 50 5.47 5.87 -13.79
CA ARG A 50 5.61 7.28 -13.42
C ARG A 50 4.50 8.11 -14.08
N ARG A 51 4.30 7.96 -15.39
CA ARG A 51 3.29 8.72 -16.15
C ARG A 51 1.89 8.49 -15.58
N VAL A 52 1.51 7.24 -15.34
CA VAL A 52 0.20 6.90 -14.76
C VAL A 52 0.02 7.58 -13.40
N GLN A 53 1.04 7.54 -12.54
CA GLN A 53 0.96 8.19 -11.22
C GLN A 53 0.85 9.70 -11.32
N TYR A 54 1.62 10.36 -12.19
CA TYR A 54 1.53 11.81 -12.39
C TYR A 54 0.15 12.26 -12.85
N GLU A 55 -0.54 11.47 -13.68
CA GLU A 55 -1.92 11.80 -14.07
C GLU A 55 -2.91 11.56 -12.95
N LEU A 56 -2.79 10.45 -12.22
CA LEU A 56 -3.72 10.10 -11.15
C LEU A 56 -3.62 11.05 -9.94
N VAL A 57 -2.43 11.52 -9.58
CA VAL A 57 -2.27 12.43 -8.42
C VAL A 57 -2.88 13.82 -8.64
N LYS A 58 -3.11 14.22 -9.90
CA LYS A 58 -3.79 15.48 -10.27
C LYS A 58 -5.27 15.47 -9.90
N LYS A 59 -5.88 14.29 -9.74
CA LYS A 59 -7.28 14.18 -9.30
C LYS A 59 -7.46 14.82 -7.93
N GLU A 60 -8.66 15.32 -7.67
CA GLU A 60 -8.99 15.98 -6.40
C GLU A 60 -8.99 15.00 -5.23
N GLU A 61 -9.47 13.77 -5.47
CA GLU A 61 -9.66 12.75 -4.45
C GLU A 61 -9.12 11.39 -4.90
N TRP A 62 -8.28 10.76 -4.06
CA TRP A 62 -7.73 9.43 -4.32
C TRP A 62 -7.17 8.74 -3.06
N ILE A 63 -7.16 7.41 -3.10
CA ILE A 63 -6.41 6.57 -2.17
C ILE A 63 -5.41 5.74 -2.98
N PHE A 64 -4.12 5.86 -2.69
CA PHE A 64 -3.10 5.00 -3.28
C PHE A 64 -2.66 3.93 -2.30
N ASP A 65 -2.72 2.67 -2.73
CA ASP A 65 -2.16 1.53 -2.00
C ASP A 65 -0.93 0.97 -2.74
N GLY A 66 0.25 1.12 -2.12
CA GLY A 66 1.41 0.36 -2.56
C GLY A 66 2.76 0.94 -2.14
N ASN A 67 3.78 0.09 -2.16
CA ASN A 67 5.11 0.38 -1.59
C ASN A 67 6.23 0.48 -2.64
N TYR A 68 5.89 0.93 -3.85
CA TYR A 68 6.83 1.09 -4.96
C TYR A 68 7.81 2.23 -4.67
N SER A 69 8.97 1.88 -4.09
CA SER A 69 9.97 2.86 -3.63
C SER A 69 10.47 3.81 -4.74
N GLY A 70 10.56 3.34 -5.99
CA GLY A 70 11.07 4.16 -7.10
C GLY A 70 10.14 5.28 -7.57
N THR A 71 8.86 5.24 -7.21
CA THR A 71 7.86 6.26 -7.59
C THR A 71 7.10 6.80 -6.37
N MET A 72 7.52 6.44 -5.17
CA MET A 72 6.84 6.78 -3.91
C MET A 72 6.69 8.30 -3.75
N ASP A 73 7.72 9.05 -4.11
CA ASP A 73 7.77 10.50 -3.94
C ASP A 73 6.65 11.23 -4.69
N ILE A 74 6.24 10.74 -5.86
CA ILE A 74 5.13 11.32 -6.64
C ILE A 74 3.85 11.35 -5.78
N ARG A 75 3.58 10.26 -5.07
CA ARG A 75 2.38 10.09 -4.25
C ARG A 75 2.50 10.82 -2.92
N LEU A 76 3.64 10.70 -2.24
CA LEU A 76 3.84 11.34 -0.94
C LEU A 76 3.79 12.87 -1.06
N GLN A 77 4.37 13.44 -2.10
CA GLN A 77 4.35 14.89 -2.33
C GLN A 77 2.94 15.42 -2.63
N ALA A 78 2.12 14.65 -3.36
CA ALA A 78 0.76 15.04 -3.69
C ALA A 78 -0.28 14.70 -2.60
N ALA A 79 0.06 13.86 -1.63
CA ALA A 79 -0.83 13.47 -0.54
C ALA A 79 -1.05 14.61 0.45
N ASP A 80 -2.26 14.65 1.02
CA ASP A 80 -2.55 15.43 2.24
C ASP A 80 -2.35 14.57 3.50
N THR A 81 -2.69 13.29 3.42
CA THR A 81 -2.50 12.30 4.49
C THR A 81 -1.67 11.11 4.01
N ILE A 82 -0.62 10.76 4.76
CA ILE A 82 0.22 9.59 4.53
C ILE A 82 0.03 8.60 5.68
N ILE A 83 -0.43 7.39 5.35
CA ILE A 83 -0.60 6.30 6.30
C ILE A 83 0.50 5.26 6.10
N PHE A 84 1.30 5.04 7.14
CA PHE A 84 2.34 4.02 7.14
C PHE A 84 1.99 2.85 8.06
N LEU A 85 1.84 1.65 7.48
CA LEU A 85 1.65 0.40 8.22
C LEU A 85 3.01 -0.21 8.60
N ASP A 86 3.49 0.13 9.80
CA ASP A 86 4.71 -0.38 10.44
C ASP A 86 4.42 -1.65 11.27
N ILE A 87 3.74 -2.62 10.64
CA ILE A 87 3.31 -3.86 11.29
C ILE A 87 4.50 -4.83 11.45
N PRO A 88 4.62 -5.53 12.60
CA PRO A 88 5.68 -6.51 12.83
C PRO A 88 5.79 -7.55 11.71
N ARG A 89 7.03 -7.78 11.24
CA ARG A 89 7.31 -8.65 10.09
C ARG A 89 6.74 -10.07 10.23
N MET A 90 6.69 -10.61 11.45
CA MET A 90 6.13 -11.95 11.72
C MET A 90 4.63 -12.00 11.41
N ILE A 91 3.90 -10.94 11.73
CA ILE A 91 2.47 -10.80 11.40
C ILE A 91 2.30 -10.63 9.89
N CYS A 92 3.16 -9.82 9.26
CA CYS A 92 3.15 -9.64 7.81
C CYS A 92 3.38 -10.97 7.06
N ILE A 93 4.33 -11.78 7.51
CA ILE A 93 4.63 -13.10 6.94
C ILE A 93 3.48 -14.07 7.15
N SER A 94 2.94 -14.17 8.38
CA SER A 94 1.82 -15.10 8.64
C SER A 94 0.59 -14.76 7.80
N ARG A 95 0.31 -13.46 7.60
CA ARG A 95 -0.75 -12.99 6.70
C ARG A 95 -0.47 -13.29 5.24
N ALA A 96 0.76 -13.07 4.79
CA ALA A 96 1.15 -13.39 3.42
C ALA A 96 1.00 -14.90 3.13
N VAL A 97 1.44 -15.77 4.05
CA VAL A 97 1.28 -17.22 3.95
C VAL A 97 -0.19 -17.62 3.96
N LYS A 98 -0.99 -17.10 4.91
CA LYS A 98 -2.43 -17.36 4.98
C LYS A 98 -3.13 -16.96 3.67
N ARG A 99 -2.77 -15.80 3.11
CA ARG A 99 -3.32 -15.30 1.85
C ARG A 99 -2.98 -16.21 0.67
N VAL A 100 -1.74 -16.67 0.58
CA VAL A 100 -1.33 -17.63 -0.46
C VAL A 100 -2.15 -18.92 -0.40
N LEU A 101 -2.40 -19.43 0.80
CA LEU A 101 -3.22 -20.62 0.98
C LEU A 101 -4.70 -20.37 0.59
N GLN A 102 -5.22 -19.19 0.91
CA GLN A 102 -6.60 -18.80 0.62
C GLN A 102 -6.85 -18.58 -0.89
N TYR A 103 -5.92 -17.94 -1.60
CA TYR A 103 -6.05 -17.57 -3.01
C TYR A 103 -5.22 -18.47 -3.94
N ARG A 104 -4.95 -19.71 -3.51
CA ARG A 104 -4.19 -20.67 -4.32
C ARG A 104 -4.90 -20.88 -5.67
N ASN A 105 -4.17 -20.66 -6.76
CA ASN A 105 -4.68 -20.72 -8.15
C ASN A 105 -5.80 -19.70 -8.45
N GLN A 106 -5.86 -18.58 -7.73
CA GLN A 106 -6.80 -17.50 -7.98
C GLN A 106 -6.07 -16.16 -8.09
N THR A 107 -6.62 -15.25 -8.88
CA THR A 107 -6.17 -13.85 -8.92
C THR A 107 -6.90 -13.09 -7.80
N ARG A 108 -6.17 -12.30 -7.02
CA ARG A 108 -6.78 -11.51 -5.95
C ARG A 108 -7.52 -10.29 -6.53
N PRO A 109 -8.57 -9.78 -5.87
CA PRO A 109 -9.29 -8.57 -6.33
C PRO A 109 -8.41 -7.31 -6.40
N ASP A 110 -7.33 -7.26 -5.63
CA ASP A 110 -6.38 -6.14 -5.57
C ASP A 110 -5.15 -6.32 -6.49
N MET A 111 -5.18 -7.34 -7.37
CA MET A 111 -4.12 -7.63 -8.34
C MET A 111 -4.60 -7.47 -9.78
N GLY A 112 -3.64 -7.31 -10.70
CA GLY A 112 -3.93 -7.29 -12.13
C GLY A 112 -4.51 -8.63 -12.59
N GLU A 113 -5.44 -8.58 -13.53
CA GLU A 113 -6.09 -9.77 -14.09
C GLU A 113 -5.04 -10.77 -14.62
N GLY A 114 -5.24 -12.07 -14.37
CA GLY A 114 -4.30 -13.11 -14.78
C GLY A 114 -2.98 -13.14 -13.99
N CYS A 115 -2.90 -12.42 -12.86
CA CYS A 115 -1.81 -12.56 -11.89
C CYS A 115 -2.23 -13.50 -10.75
N GLU A 116 -2.19 -14.81 -11.03
CA GLU A 116 -2.42 -15.83 -10.00
C GLU A 116 -1.43 -15.68 -8.85
N GLU A 117 -1.91 -15.81 -7.61
CA GLU A 117 -1.10 -15.66 -6.40
C GLU A 117 0.12 -16.58 -6.43
N ARG A 118 1.32 -16.00 -6.50
CA ARG A 118 2.58 -16.75 -6.44
C ARG A 118 3.17 -16.69 -5.03
N PHE A 119 3.44 -17.86 -4.48
CA PHE A 119 4.30 -17.99 -3.31
C PHE A 119 5.76 -17.94 -3.75
N SER A 120 6.49 -16.87 -3.43
CA SER A 120 7.93 -16.82 -3.69
C SER A 120 8.72 -16.63 -2.39
N LEU A 121 9.77 -17.43 -2.24
CA LEU A 121 10.74 -17.25 -1.15
C LEU A 121 11.35 -15.84 -1.18
N GLN A 122 11.53 -15.28 -2.37
CA GLN A 122 12.00 -13.91 -2.57
C GLN A 122 11.06 -12.88 -1.94
N PHE A 123 9.73 -13.05 -2.05
CA PHE A 123 8.76 -12.18 -1.42
C PHE A 123 8.82 -12.27 0.12
N LEU A 124 8.96 -13.48 0.68
CA LEU A 124 9.14 -13.65 2.12
C LEU A 124 10.45 -13.06 2.63
N GLN A 125 11.55 -13.24 1.90
CA GLN A 125 12.84 -12.62 2.20
C GLN A 125 12.74 -11.10 2.18
N TRP A 126 11.99 -10.54 1.21
CA TRP A 126 11.73 -9.11 1.15
C TRP A 126 10.93 -8.60 2.36
N ILE A 127 9.86 -9.29 2.77
CA ILE A 127 9.09 -8.93 3.98
C ILE A 127 9.99 -9.03 5.23
N TRP A 128 10.81 -10.07 5.33
CA TRP A 128 11.72 -10.29 6.44
C TRP A 128 12.79 -9.18 6.55
N GLY A 129 13.34 -8.76 5.42
CA GLY A 129 14.34 -7.69 5.31
C GLY A 129 13.77 -6.29 5.44
N TYR A 130 12.47 -6.09 5.15
CA TYR A 130 11.80 -4.79 5.09
C TYR A 130 12.12 -3.82 6.25
N PRO A 131 12.09 -4.24 7.53
CA PRO A 131 12.39 -3.34 8.64
C PRO A 131 13.81 -2.79 8.64
N LYS A 132 14.76 -3.53 8.03
CA LYS A 132 16.17 -3.11 7.93
C LYS A 132 16.46 -2.38 6.61
N THR A 133 15.85 -2.82 5.50
CA THR A 133 16.25 -2.36 4.16
C THR A 133 15.35 -1.27 3.57
N LYS A 134 14.09 -1.15 4.01
CA LYS A 134 13.12 -0.20 3.44
C LYS A 134 12.60 0.80 4.46
N LYS A 135 12.27 0.34 5.67
CA LYS A 135 11.71 1.18 6.75
C LYS A 135 12.56 2.43 7.06
N PRO A 136 13.89 2.38 7.20
CA PRO A 136 14.66 3.58 7.56
C PRO A 136 14.52 4.71 6.54
N GLY A 137 14.56 4.38 5.24
CA GLY A 137 14.37 5.37 4.17
C GLY A 137 12.95 5.93 4.12
N ILE A 138 11.94 5.11 4.45
CA ILE A 138 10.55 5.58 4.57
C ILE A 138 10.42 6.54 5.75
N LEU A 139 10.94 6.18 6.93
CA LEU A 139 10.85 7.04 8.11
C LEU A 139 11.51 8.40 7.89
N LYS A 140 12.68 8.42 7.23
CA LYS A 140 13.35 9.68 6.85
C LYS A 140 12.46 10.55 5.95
N LYS A 141 11.85 9.97 4.91
CA LYS A 141 10.92 10.70 4.02
C LYS A 141 9.69 11.22 4.76
N LEU A 142 9.16 10.45 5.71
CA LEU A 142 8.02 10.88 6.52
C LEU A 142 8.41 12.04 7.44
N GLU A 143 9.57 11.98 8.08
CA GLU A 143 10.09 13.07 8.92
C GLU A 143 10.28 14.37 8.12
N GLU A 144 10.79 14.28 6.89
CA GLU A 144 10.91 15.44 5.98
C GLU A 144 9.56 16.07 5.60
N LEU A 145 8.47 15.29 5.64
CA LEU A 145 7.13 15.71 5.21
C LEU A 145 6.18 16.06 6.37
N SER A 146 6.58 15.79 7.62
CA SER A 146 5.68 15.90 8.77
C SER A 146 5.25 17.33 9.11
N GLY A 147 5.97 18.34 8.59
CA GLY A 147 5.61 19.75 8.76
C GLY A 147 4.46 20.22 7.84
N GLU A 148 4.21 19.49 6.74
CA GLU A 148 3.26 19.90 5.69
C GLU A 148 2.07 18.95 5.55
N LYS A 149 2.21 17.70 6.03
CA LYS A 149 1.29 16.60 5.74
C LYS A 149 0.88 15.90 7.03
N GLU A 150 -0.34 15.38 7.04
CA GLU A 150 -0.79 14.52 8.12
C GLU A 150 -0.12 13.14 7.97
N ILE A 151 0.64 12.72 8.99
CA ILE A 151 1.33 11.42 8.97
C ILE A 151 0.77 10.54 10.08
N ILE A 152 0.25 9.39 9.69
CA ILE A 152 -0.35 8.40 10.58
C ILE A 152 0.45 7.11 10.49
N ILE A 153 0.97 6.63 11.62
CA ILE A 153 1.77 5.39 11.67
C ILE A 153 1.05 4.37 12.53
N PHE A 154 0.69 3.23 11.93
CA PHE A 154 0.07 2.12 12.65
C PHE A 154 1.07 0.98 12.87
N ARG A 155 1.21 0.56 14.12
CA ARG A 155 2.09 -0.54 14.57
C ARG A 155 1.34 -1.81 14.91
N SER A 156 0.02 -1.72 15.06
CA SER A 156 -0.84 -2.85 15.38
C SER A 156 -2.15 -2.83 14.58
N SER A 157 -2.78 -3.99 14.46
CA SER A 157 -4.12 -4.07 13.83
C SER A 157 -5.23 -3.53 14.72
N ARG A 158 -4.94 -3.33 16.00
CA ARG A 158 -5.84 -2.64 16.92
C ARG A 158 -5.92 -1.16 16.56
N GLU A 159 -4.77 -0.50 16.41
CA GLU A 159 -4.73 0.92 16.01
C GLU A 159 -5.42 1.16 14.67
N VAL A 160 -5.24 0.25 13.68
CA VAL A 160 -5.94 0.34 12.39
C VAL A 160 -7.45 0.28 12.58
N ARG A 161 -7.97 -0.61 13.44
CA ARG A 161 -9.42 -0.71 13.70
C ARG A 161 -9.96 0.51 14.43
N GLU A 162 -9.28 0.95 15.50
CA GLU A 162 -9.68 2.14 16.26
C GLU A 162 -9.71 3.38 15.36
N PHE A 163 -8.78 3.49 14.42
CA PHE A 163 -8.82 4.54 13.40
C PHE A 163 -10.03 4.43 12.47
N LEU A 164 -10.30 3.25 11.92
CA LEU A 164 -11.45 3.04 11.03
C LEU A 164 -12.78 3.38 11.72
N GLU A 165 -12.96 2.94 12.98
CA GLU A 165 -14.12 3.28 13.80
C GLU A 165 -14.26 4.80 14.04
N SER A 166 -13.13 5.53 14.11
CA SER A 166 -13.14 6.99 14.26
C SER A 166 -13.51 7.73 12.98
N VAL A 167 -13.24 7.12 11.81
CA VAL A 167 -13.58 7.67 10.50
C VAL A 167 -15.06 7.42 10.19
N GLU A 168 -15.59 6.25 10.54
CA GLU A 168 -17.02 5.90 10.33
C GLU A 168 -18.00 6.74 11.16
N LYS A 169 -17.55 7.28 12.29
CA LYS A 169 -18.37 8.10 13.19
C LYS A 169 -18.43 9.57 12.80
N LYS A 170 -17.70 9.99 11.76
CA LYS A 170 -17.68 11.36 11.24
C LYS A 170 -18.61 11.48 10.03
#